data_AF-A0A7S4H6B7-F1
#
_entry.id   AF-A0A7S4H6B7-F1
#
_cell.length_a   1.000
_cell.length_b   1.000
_cell.length_c   1.000
_cell.angle_alpha   90.00
_cell.angle_beta   90.00
_cell.angle_gamma   90.00
#
_symmetry.space_group_name_H-M   'P 1'
#
loop_
_entity.id
_entity.type
_entity.pdbx_description
1 polymer ?
#
loop_
_entity_poly.entity_id
_entity_poly.type
_entity_poly.pdbx_seq_one_letter_code
_entity_poly.pdbx_strand_id
1 'polypeptide(L)'
;MKKNIQNIDELKEILTSMEEIVVVIDKIGSGFVDENRTASALLLFFNQCNVLDKLSKTRKYLYHELESKISSEEFDEWIENGSPLWRPPYDKSEEEILEMLKNNKY
;
A
#
# COMPACT_ATOMS: atom_id res chain seq x y z
N MET A 1 18.63 -25.19 7.65
CA MET A 1 19.40 -23.93 7.45
C MET A 1 18.96 -23.12 6.23
N LYS A 2 18.75 -23.70 5.03
CA LYS A 2 18.30 -22.94 3.83
C LYS A 2 16.97 -22.17 3.99
N LYS A 3 15.99 -22.72 4.72
CA LYS A 3 14.67 -22.10 4.94
C LYS A 3 14.71 -20.77 5.70
N ASN A 4 15.65 -20.61 6.64
CA ASN A 4 15.81 -19.36 7.42
C ASN A 4 16.48 -18.24 6.62
N ILE A 5 17.43 -18.57 5.74
CA ILE A 5 18.14 -17.57 4.94
C ILE A 5 17.20 -16.99 3.87
N GLN A 6 16.39 -17.84 3.24
CA GLN A 6 15.43 -17.42 2.21
C GLN A 6 14.34 -16.50 2.76
N ASN A 7 13.92 -16.71 4.01
CA ASN A 7 12.97 -15.83 4.70
C ASN A 7 13.61 -14.44 5.00
N ILE A 8 14.88 -14.39 5.41
CA ILE A 8 15.59 -13.13 5.68
C ILE A 8 15.76 -12.26 4.42
N ASP A 9 16.09 -12.86 3.27
CA ASP A 9 16.27 -12.09 2.04
C ASP A 9 14.93 -11.57 1.49
N GLU A 10 13.85 -12.35 1.61
CA GLU A 10 12.49 -11.87 1.30
C GLU A 10 12.06 -10.71 2.21
N LEU A 11 12.38 -10.78 3.50
CA LEU A 11 12.16 -9.68 4.46
C LEU A 11 12.91 -8.41 4.07
N LYS A 12 14.18 -8.52 3.68
CA LYS A 12 14.98 -7.36 3.24
C LYS A 12 14.38 -6.73 1.97
N GLU A 13 13.93 -7.54 1.03
CA GLU A 13 13.29 -7.06 -0.20
C GLU A 13 11.98 -6.32 0.09
N ILE A 14 11.15 -6.87 0.99
CA ILE A 14 9.92 -6.24 1.45
C ILE A 14 10.21 -4.91 2.13
N LEU A 15 11.17 -4.89 3.08
CA LEU A 15 11.54 -3.66 3.78
C LEU A 15 12.05 -2.60 2.80
N THR A 16 12.94 -2.97 1.88
CA THR A 16 13.47 -2.06 0.86
C THR A 16 12.35 -1.52 -0.04
N SER A 17 11.40 -2.36 -0.43
CA SER A 17 10.23 -1.95 -1.23
C SER A 17 9.34 -0.98 -0.47
N MET A 18 9.12 -1.22 0.83
CA MET A 18 8.32 -0.34 1.69
C MET A 18 9.01 1.01 1.89
N GLU A 19 10.32 1.03 2.11
CA GLU A 19 11.13 2.26 2.21
C GLU A 19 11.03 3.09 0.92
N GLU A 20 11.19 2.46 -0.25
CA GLU A 20 11.04 3.14 -1.53
C GLU A 20 9.64 3.74 -1.69
N ILE A 21 8.59 2.96 -1.43
CA ILE A 21 7.20 3.40 -1.58
C ILE A 21 6.89 4.59 -0.67
N VAL A 22 7.20 4.48 0.62
CA VAL A 22 6.89 5.52 1.61
C VAL A 22 7.69 6.79 1.31
N VAL A 23 9.00 6.68 1.07
CA VAL A 23 9.86 7.84 0.82
C VAL A 23 9.49 8.55 -0.47
N VAL A 24 9.14 7.82 -1.54
CA VAL A 24 8.78 8.45 -2.82
C VAL A 24 7.40 9.09 -2.75
N ILE A 25 6.42 8.46 -2.07
CA ILE A 25 5.11 9.08 -1.85
C ILE A 25 5.25 10.39 -1.06
N ASP A 26 6.06 10.41 0.01
CA ASP A 26 6.32 11.63 0.79
C ASP A 26 6.96 12.74 -0.05
N LYS A 27 7.97 12.39 -0.86
CA LYS A 27 8.60 13.33 -1.81
C LYS A 27 7.63 13.86 -2.85
N ILE A 28 6.74 13.03 -3.38
CA ILE A 28 5.72 13.46 -4.35
C ILE A 28 4.70 14.37 -3.65
N GLY A 29 4.22 13.99 -2.46
CA GLY A 29 3.24 14.74 -1.69
C GLY A 29 3.72 16.13 -1.26
N SER A 30 5.01 16.27 -0.96
CA SER A 30 5.63 17.54 -0.57
C SER A 30 6.28 18.33 -1.71
N GLY A 31 6.55 17.69 -2.85
CA GLY A 31 7.37 18.25 -3.94
C GLY A 31 6.61 19.05 -5.00
N PHE A 32 5.29 18.93 -5.07
CA PHE A 32 4.46 19.66 -6.03
C PHE A 32 3.54 20.67 -5.33
N VAL A 33 3.42 21.85 -5.94
CA VAL A 33 2.53 22.92 -5.46
C VAL A 33 1.07 22.68 -5.86
N ASP A 34 0.86 21.97 -6.97
CA ASP A 34 -0.44 21.73 -7.60
C ASP A 34 -0.90 20.28 -7.38
N GLU A 35 -2.15 20.13 -6.95
CA GLU A 35 -2.73 18.84 -6.57
C GLU A 35 -2.90 17.90 -7.77
N ASN A 36 -3.16 18.43 -8.97
CA ASN A 36 -3.31 17.63 -10.19
C ASN A 36 -1.97 17.00 -10.58
N ARG A 37 -0.88 17.76 -10.47
CA ARG A 37 0.49 17.26 -10.67
C ARG A 37 0.89 16.24 -9.62
N THR A 38 0.53 16.45 -8.35
CA THR A 38 0.73 15.45 -7.28
C THR A 38 0.02 14.15 -7.62
N ALA A 39 -1.29 14.21 -7.94
CA ALA A 39 -2.09 13.04 -8.29
C ALA A 39 -1.53 12.28 -9.51
N SER A 40 -1.17 13.03 -10.57
CA SER A 40 -0.57 12.46 -11.78
C SER A 40 0.79 11.81 -11.51
N ALA A 41 1.63 12.44 -10.68
CA ALA A 41 2.94 11.90 -10.32
C ALA A 41 2.81 10.64 -9.45
N LEU A 42 1.85 10.59 -8.52
CA LEU A 42 1.52 9.39 -7.77
C LEU A 42 1.09 8.26 -8.71
N LEU A 43 0.16 8.54 -9.64
CA LEU A 43 -0.29 7.53 -10.61
C LEU A 43 0.88 7.01 -11.47
N LEU A 44 1.74 7.90 -11.94
CA LEU A 44 2.93 7.54 -12.71
C LEU A 44 3.88 6.66 -11.89
N PHE A 45 4.13 7.01 -10.62
CA PHE A 45 4.95 6.22 -9.72
C PHE A 45 4.36 4.83 -9.48
N PHE A 46 3.05 4.74 -9.21
CA PHE A 46 2.36 3.46 -9.03
C PHE A 46 2.54 2.54 -10.23
N ASN A 47 2.45 3.10 -11.43
CA ASN A 47 2.61 2.38 -12.69
C ASN A 47 4.07 1.99 -12.98
N GLN A 48 5.01 2.93 -12.90
CA GLN A 48 6.41 2.69 -13.29
C GLN A 48 7.19 1.85 -12.28
N CYS A 49 6.83 1.94 -10.99
CA CYS A 49 7.55 1.26 -9.92
C CYS A 49 6.85 -0.03 -9.44
N ASN A 50 5.80 -0.48 -10.14
CA ASN A 50 5.00 -1.67 -9.81
C ASN A 50 4.58 -1.69 -8.33
N VAL A 51 4.09 -0.54 -7.83
CA VAL A 51 3.83 -0.35 -6.39
C VAL A 51 2.80 -1.36 -5.89
N LEU A 52 1.76 -1.65 -6.68
CA LEU A 52 0.73 -2.63 -6.31
C LEU A 52 1.29 -4.04 -6.16
N ASP A 53 2.24 -4.45 -7.00
CA ASP A 53 2.87 -5.78 -6.91
C ASP A 53 3.73 -5.89 -5.66
N LYS A 54 4.50 -4.85 -5.35
CA LYS A 54 5.30 -4.75 -4.12
C LYS A 54 4.41 -4.83 -2.88
N LEU A 55 3.32 -4.05 -2.83
CA LEU A 55 2.35 -4.09 -1.73
C LEU A 55 1.65 -5.45 -1.63
N SER A 56 1.31 -6.08 -2.75
CA SER A 56 0.72 -7.42 -2.80
C SER A 56 1.68 -8.47 -2.24
N LYS A 57 2.97 -8.41 -2.58
CA LYS A 57 4.01 -9.29 -2.02
C LYS A 57 4.16 -9.08 -0.51
N THR A 58 4.26 -7.84 -0.06
CA THR A 58 4.31 -7.50 1.38
C THR A 58 3.10 -8.06 2.12
N ARG A 59 1.89 -7.85 1.57
CA ARG A 59 0.65 -8.39 2.17
C ARG A 59 0.71 -9.91 2.28
N LYS A 60 1.05 -10.63 1.20
CA LYS A 60 1.13 -12.11 1.21
C LYS A 60 2.10 -12.62 2.27
N TYR A 61 3.27 -11.98 2.37
CA TYR A 61 4.27 -12.32 3.37
C TYR A 61 3.73 -12.13 4.79
N LEU A 62 3.09 -10.98 5.07
CA LEU A 62 2.50 -10.71 6.40
C LEU A 62 1.38 -11.68 6.75
N TYR A 63 0.52 -12.03 5.78
CA TYR A 63 -0.52 -13.05 5.96
C TYR A 63 0.09 -14.38 6.37
N HIS A 64 1.11 -14.85 5.64
CA HIS A 64 1.79 -16.10 5.93
C HIS A 64 2.46 -16.11 7.31
N GLU A 65 3.16 -15.02 7.66
CA GLU A 65 3.79 -14.87 8.96
C GLU A 65 2.78 -14.85 10.11
N LEU A 66 1.63 -14.19 9.92
CA LEU A 66 0.57 -14.13 10.92
C LEU A 66 -0.09 -15.50 11.10
N GLU A 67 -0.47 -16.16 10.00
CA GLU A 67 -1.04 -17.52 10.00
C GLU A 67 -0.14 -18.52 10.73
N SER A 68 1.19 -18.34 10.66
CA SER A 68 2.14 -19.20 11.37
C SER A 68 2.21 -18.97 12.88
N LYS A 69 1.65 -17.86 13.39
CA LYS A 69 1.78 -17.40 14.79
C LYS A 69 0.48 -17.48 15.59
N ILE A 70 -0.67 -17.56 14.93
CA ILE A 70 -1.98 -17.65 15.58
C ILE A 70 -2.71 -18.93 15.18
N SER A 71 -3.77 -19.29 15.90
CA SER A 71 -4.59 -20.45 15.54
C SER A 71 -5.43 -20.18 14.27
N SER A 72 -5.80 -21.22 13.53
CA SER A 72 -6.66 -21.06 12.34
C SER A 72 -8.01 -20.42 12.67
N GLU A 73 -8.61 -20.77 13.80
CA GLU A 73 -9.89 -20.21 14.26
C GLU A 73 -9.76 -18.70 14.54
N GLU A 74 -8.71 -18.29 15.25
CA GLU A 74 -8.40 -16.87 15.50
C GLU A 74 -8.11 -16.10 14.20
N PHE A 75 -7.44 -16.73 13.24
CA PHE A 75 -7.16 -16.14 11.94
C PHE A 75 -8.45 -15.92 11.12
N ASP A 76 -9.32 -16.92 11.07
CA ASP A 76 -10.59 -16.85 10.32
C ASP A 76 -11.51 -15.77 10.92
N GLU A 77 -11.66 -15.73 12.24
CA GLU A 77 -12.42 -14.68 12.93
C GLU A 77 -11.88 -13.29 12.62
N TRP A 78 -10.55 -13.10 12.58
CA TRP A 78 -9.95 -11.82 12.25
C TRP A 78 -10.23 -11.38 10.80
N ILE A 79 -10.15 -12.31 9.84
CA ILE A 79 -10.44 -12.02 8.43
C ILE A 79 -11.92 -11.66 8.23
N GLU A 80 -12.83 -12.37 8.88
CA GLU A 80 -14.27 -12.10 8.81
C GLU A 80 -14.64 -10.74 9.41
N ASN A 81 -13.95 -10.34 10.49
CA ASN A 81 -14.14 -9.04 11.13
C ASN A 81 -13.36 -7.89 10.46
N GLY A 82 -12.90 -8.09 9.22
CA GLY A 82 -11.96 -7.22 8.52
C GLY A 82 -12.30 -5.72 8.47
N SER A 83 -11.30 -4.91 8.14
CA SER A 83 -11.44 -3.45 8.11
C SER A 83 -12.35 -2.97 6.97
N PRO A 84 -13.11 -1.87 7.18
CA PRO A 84 -13.87 -1.26 6.10
C PRO A 84 -12.92 -0.81 4.99
N LEU A 85 -13.14 -1.32 3.79
CA LEU A 85 -12.37 -0.92 2.61
C LEU A 85 -12.89 0.42 2.10
N TRP A 86 -11.97 1.36 1.86
CA TRP A 86 -12.28 2.58 1.13
C TRP A 86 -12.80 2.22 -0.27
N ARG A 87 -13.90 2.85 -0.68
CA ARG A 87 -14.53 2.59 -1.98
C ARG A 87 -14.11 3.66 -2.97
N PRO A 88 -13.55 3.30 -4.13
CA PRO A 88 -13.28 4.26 -5.18
C PRO A 88 -14.56 4.97 -5.62
N PRO A 89 -14.53 6.32 -5.79
CA PRO A 89 -15.69 7.10 -6.19
C PRO A 89 -15.94 6.96 -7.71
N TYR A 90 -16.35 5.76 -8.14
CA TYR A 90 -16.56 5.44 -9.56
C TYR A 90 -17.61 6.32 -10.26
N ASP A 91 -18.48 6.98 -9.48
CA ASP A 91 -19.54 7.86 -9.94
C ASP A 91 -19.14 9.34 -10.01
N LYS A 92 -17.89 9.70 -9.71
CA LYS A 92 -17.39 11.09 -9.68
C LYS A 92 -16.50 11.41 -10.89
N SER A 93 -16.54 12.67 -11.35
CA SER A 93 -15.60 13.19 -12.34
C SER A 93 -14.20 13.39 -11.77
N GLU A 94 -13.21 13.62 -12.64
CA GLU A 94 -11.86 13.95 -12.22
C GLU A 94 -11.83 15.21 -11.34
N GLU A 95 -12.55 16.27 -11.74
CA GLU A 95 -12.65 17.52 -10.98
C GLU A 95 -13.27 17.31 -9.61
N GLU A 96 -14.35 16.52 -9.52
CA GLU A 96 -14.99 16.19 -8.24
C GLU A 96 -14.05 15.41 -7.31
N ILE A 97 -13.28 14.45 -7.85
CA ILE A 97 -12.29 13.69 -7.07
C ILE A 97 -11.20 14.62 -6.54
N LEU A 98 -10.71 15.57 -7.35
CA LEU A 98 -9.70 16.54 -6.94
C LEU A 98 -10.24 17.50 -5.88
N GLU A 99 -11.49 17.94 -5.97
CA GLU A 99 -12.13 18.74 -4.92
C GLU A 99 -12.25 17.99 -3.59
N MET A 100 -12.49 16.68 -3.62
CA MET A 100 -12.48 15.84 -2.42
C MET A 100 -11.11 15.85 -1.70
N LEU A 101 -9.99 16.06 -2.42
CA LEU A 101 -8.67 16.18 -1.79
C LEU A 101 -8.54 17.48 -0.99
N LYS A 102 -9.16 18.57 -1.45
CA LYS A 102 -9.14 19.88 -0.77
C LYS A 102 -9.95 19.87 0.52
N ASN A 103 -11.09 19.18 0.51
CA ASN A 103 -12.01 19.10 1.64
C ASN A 103 -11.58 18.11 2.73
N ASN A 104 -10.57 17.28 2.48
CA ASN A 104 -9.99 16.33 3.44
C ASN A 104 -8.75 16.88 4.19
N LYS A 105 -8.37 18.14 3.98
CA LYS A 105 -7.34 18.80 4.79
C LYS A 105 -7.92 19.19 6.14
N TYR A 106 -7.73 18.34 7.14
CA TYR A 106 -7.83 18.71 8.56
C TYR A 106 -6.63 19.56 8.99
#